data_AF-A0A2M7FRX4-F1
#
_entry.id   AF-A0A2M7FRX4-F1
#
_cell.length_a   1.000
_cell.length_b   1.000
_cell.length_c   1.000
_cell.angle_alpha   90.00
_cell.angle_beta   90.00
_cell.angle_gamma   90.00
#
_symmetry.space_group_name_H-M   'P 1'
#
loop_
_entity.id
_entity.type
_entity.pdbx_description
1 polymer ?
#
loop_
_entity_poly.entity_id
_entity_poly.type
_entity_poly.pdbx_seq_one_letter_code
_entity_poly.pdbx_strand_id
1 'polypeptide(L)'
;MTSWFKSFHAWCNKHEWIIFLLVVVLILRLPSLMMPHYYGDEEIYFVMGRAWATGVPLYQAIFDHKPPLIYILAGIAPTMFAFRGVLTVLMMLHTVLFANLAG
;
A
#
# COMPACT_ATOMS: atom_id res chain seq x y z
N MET A 1 18.80 5.92 -31.45
CA MET A 1 18.17 5.51 -30.17
C MET A 1 19.17 4.66 -29.40
N THR A 2 19.54 5.10 -28.20
CA THR A 2 20.50 4.42 -27.31
C THR A 2 20.09 2.97 -27.03
N SER A 3 21.04 2.03 -26.89
CA SER A 3 20.75 0.60 -26.70
C SER A 3 19.84 0.35 -25.48
N TRP A 4 20.00 1.18 -24.44
CA TRP A 4 19.17 1.20 -23.25
C TRP A 4 17.67 1.36 -23.56
N PHE A 5 17.30 2.23 -24.49
CA PHE A 5 15.91 2.48 -24.84
C PHE A 5 15.25 1.26 -25.51
N LYS A 6 16.01 0.53 -26.34
CA LYS A 6 15.53 -0.70 -26.99
C LYS A 6 15.31 -1.81 -25.97
N SER A 7 16.25 -1.98 -25.04
CA SER A 7 16.14 -2.99 -23.98
C SER A 7 14.96 -2.72 -23.05
N PHE A 8 14.76 -1.45 -22.67
CA PHE A 8 13.62 -1.06 -21.84
C PHE A 8 12.29 -1.32 -22.55
N HIS A 9 12.16 -0.90 -23.81
CA HIS A 9 10.96 -1.14 -24.60
C HIS A 9 10.65 -2.64 -24.77
N ALA A 10 11.67 -3.47 -25.02
CA ALA A 10 11.50 -4.91 -25.14
C ALA A 10 11.02 -5.55 -23.82
N TRP A 11 11.53 -5.08 -22.68
CA TRP A 11 11.08 -5.53 -21.36
C TRP A 11 9.63 -5.12 -21.08
N CYS A 12 9.26 -3.88 -21.42
CA CYS A 12 7.88 -3.39 -21.27
C CYS A 12 6.90 -4.22 -22.12
N ASN A 13 7.22 -4.52 -23.38
CA ASN A 13 6.37 -5.38 -24.21
C ASN A 13 6.22 -6.78 -23.62
N LYS A 14 7.29 -7.36 -23.07
CA LYS A 14 7.22 -8.68 -22.44
C LYS A 14 6.26 -8.71 -21.23
N HIS A 15 6.17 -7.60 -20.49
CA HIS A 15 5.37 -7.48 -19.27
C HIS A 15 4.16 -6.56 -19.46
N GLU A 16 3.69 -6.38 -20.70
CA GLU A 16 2.67 -5.39 -21.05
C GLU A 16 1.41 -5.55 -20.20
N TRP A 17 1.01 -6.81 -19.96
CA TRP A 17 -0.23 -7.12 -19.27
C TRP A 17 -0.18 -6.77 -17.79
N ILE A 18 0.91 -7.12 -17.10
CA ILE A 18 1.06 -6.80 -15.67
C ILE A 18 1.25 -5.30 -15.49
N ILE A 19 1.95 -4.61 -16.39
CA ILE A 19 2.11 -3.16 -16.35
C ILE A 19 0.74 -2.48 -16.54
N PHE A 20 -0.05 -2.94 -17.51
CA PHE A 20 -1.40 -2.44 -17.73
C PHE A 20 -2.28 -2.61 -16.48
N LEU A 21 -2.28 -3.81 -15.87
CA LEU A 21 -3.02 -4.07 -14.65
C LEU A 21 -2.58 -3.18 -13.49
N LEU A 22 -1.28 -2.97 -13.29
CA LEU A 22 -0.75 -2.08 -12.25
C LEU A 22 -1.18 -0.62 -12.46
N VAL A 23 -1.19 -0.14 -13.71
CA VAL A 23 -1.68 1.21 -14.04
C VAL A 23 -3.18 1.32 -13.72
N VAL A 24 -3.98 0.32 -14.08
CA VAL A 24 -5.42 0.29 -13.77
C VAL A 24 -5.64 0.33 -12.26
N VAL A 25 -4.93 -0.51 -11.49
CA VAL A 25 -5.01 -0.52 -10.02
C VAL A 25 -4.66 0.86 -9.44
N LEU A 26 -3.59 1.49 -9.93
CA LEU A 26 -3.16 2.80 -9.44
C LEU A 26 -4.21 3.88 -9.71
N ILE A 27 -4.74 3.94 -10.94
CA ILE A 27 -5.76 4.93 -11.34
C ILE A 27 -7.01 4.79 -10.46
N LEU A 28 -7.49 3.56 -10.27
CA LEU A 28 -8.67 3.29 -9.43
C LEU A 28 -8.41 3.60 -7.94
N ARG A 29 -7.16 3.53 -7.48
CA ARG A 29 -6.79 3.81 -6.09
C ARG A 29 -6.64 5.31 -5.81
N LEU A 30 -6.30 6.14 -6.80
CA LEU A 30 -6.04 7.58 -6.61
C LEU A 30 -7.13 8.32 -5.79
N PRO A 31 -8.44 8.14 -6.05
CA PRO A 31 -9.48 8.82 -5.26
C PRO A 31 -9.42 8.45 -3.77
N SER A 32 -9.22 7.15 -3.47
CA SER A 32 -9.17 6.63 -2.10
C SER A 32 -7.96 7.15 -1.31
N LEU A 33 -6.87 7.54 -1.98
CA LEU A 33 -5.69 8.10 -1.30
C LEU A 33 -5.99 9.45 -0.66
N MET A 34 -6.75 10.30 -1.37
CA MET A 34 -6.94 11.71 -1.02
C MET A 34 -8.25 11.95 -0.23
N MET A 35 -9.22 11.04 -0.32
CA MET A 35 -10.54 11.28 0.25
C MET A 35 -10.54 11.17 1.79
N PRO A 36 -10.94 12.24 2.52
CA PRO A 36 -11.04 12.18 3.98
C PRO A 36 -12.21 11.27 4.40
N HIS A 37 -12.08 10.53 5.50
CA HIS A 37 -13.16 9.72 6.10
C HIS A 37 -13.76 8.65 5.18
N TYR A 38 -12.96 8.18 4.21
CA TYR A 38 -13.37 7.22 3.19
C TYR A 38 -13.65 5.82 3.75
N TYR A 39 -12.85 5.37 4.72
CA TYR A 39 -12.95 4.01 5.26
C TYR A 39 -12.57 4.00 6.74
N GLY A 40 -13.52 3.63 7.60
CA GLY A 40 -13.37 3.73 9.05
C GLY A 40 -12.24 2.87 9.62
N ASP A 41 -12.00 1.68 9.07
CA ASP A 41 -10.95 0.81 9.61
C ASP A 41 -9.54 1.40 9.40
N GLU A 42 -9.29 2.10 8.28
CA GLU A 42 -8.00 2.74 8.04
C GLU A 42 -7.71 3.81 9.10
N GLU A 43 -8.75 4.50 9.58
CA GLU A 43 -8.67 5.49 10.66
C GLU A 43 -8.43 4.82 12.02
N ILE A 44 -9.08 3.70 12.30
CA ILE A 44 -8.81 2.90 13.50
C ILE A 44 -7.35 2.45 13.51
N TYR A 45 -6.84 1.92 12.39
CA TYR A 45 -5.44 1.51 12.28
C TYR A 45 -4.48 2.67 12.49
N PHE A 46 -4.82 3.84 11.94
CA PHE A 46 -4.03 5.05 12.11
C PHE A 46 -4.02 5.53 13.57
N VAL A 47 -5.17 5.56 14.25
CA VAL A 47 -5.26 5.91 15.68
C VAL A 47 -4.46 4.93 16.53
N MET A 48 -4.60 3.62 16.30
CA MET A 48 -3.80 2.59 16.97
C MET A 48 -2.30 2.80 16.75
N GLY A 49 -1.90 3.10 15.52
CA GLY A 49 -0.51 3.39 15.17
C GLY A 49 0.03 4.66 15.82
N ARG A 50 -0.77 5.73 15.90
CA ARG A 50 -0.41 6.96 16.61
C ARG A 50 -0.23 6.71 18.11
N ALA A 51 -1.13 5.95 18.73
CA ALA A 51 -1.03 5.57 20.13
C ALA A 51 0.26 4.77 20.39
N TRP A 52 0.53 3.76 19.56
CA TRP A 52 1.77 2.99 19.62
C TRP A 52 3.02 3.86 19.47
N ALA A 53 3.04 4.77 18.48
CA ALA A 53 4.17 5.68 18.26
C ALA A 53 4.41 6.65 19.43
N THR A 54 3.39 6.94 20.25
CA THR A 54 3.50 7.73 21.49
C THR A 54 3.84 6.89 22.73
N GLY A 55 4.09 5.59 22.58
CA GLY A 55 4.45 4.69 23.69
C GLY A 55 3.26 4.08 24.44
N VAL A 56 2.03 4.21 23.91
CA VAL A 56 0.85 3.56 24.50
C VAL A 56 0.92 2.05 24.24
N PRO A 57 0.84 1.19 25.27
CA PRO A 57 0.91 -0.25 25.09
C PRO A 57 -0.35 -0.79 24.40
N LEU A 58 -0.14 -1.34 23.20
CA LEU A 58 -1.17 -2.01 22.41
C LEU A 58 -1.75 -3.22 23.17
N TYR A 59 -3.05 -3.42 23.04
CA TYR A 59 -3.87 -4.48 23.66
C TYR A 59 -3.98 -4.44 25.19
N GLN A 60 -3.37 -3.46 25.84
CA GLN A 60 -3.48 -3.24 27.29
C GLN A 60 -4.22 -1.94 27.58
N ALA A 61 -3.76 -0.83 26.99
CA ALA A 61 -4.35 0.49 27.18
C ALA A 61 -5.25 0.91 26.01
N ILE A 62 -5.00 0.36 24.82
CA ILE A 62 -5.82 0.57 23.61
C ILE A 62 -5.99 -0.76 22.89
N PHE A 63 -7.17 -1.05 22.36
CA PHE A 63 -7.51 -2.37 21.85
C PHE A 63 -8.26 -2.30 20.51
N ASP A 64 -7.84 -3.14 19.57
CA ASP A 64 -8.57 -3.53 18.36
C ASP A 64 -8.25 -5.01 18.06
N HIS A 65 -9.10 -5.67 17.27
CA HIS A 65 -9.03 -7.11 17.03
C HIS A 65 -8.01 -7.54 15.96
N LYS A 66 -7.37 -6.61 15.25
CA LYS A 66 -6.37 -6.94 14.22
C LYS A 66 -4.98 -7.17 14.84
N PRO A 67 -4.10 -7.95 14.18
CA PRO A 67 -2.72 -8.17 14.63
C PRO A 67 -1.88 -6.88 14.57
N PRO A 68 -0.77 -6.79 15.34
CA PRO A 68 -0.10 -5.51 15.62
C PRO A 68 0.63 -4.91 14.43
N LEU A 69 0.99 -5.72 13.43
CA LEU A 69 1.81 -5.28 12.30
C LEU A 69 1.18 -4.08 11.56
N ILE A 70 -0.14 -4.07 11.38
CA ILE A 70 -0.81 -2.99 10.66
C ILE A 70 -0.75 -1.66 11.43
N TYR A 71 -0.81 -1.70 12.76
CA TYR A 71 -0.69 -0.52 13.60
C TYR A 71 0.75 0.00 13.61
N ILE A 72 1.74 -0.88 13.63
CA ILE A 72 3.16 -0.50 13.54
C ILE A 72 3.42 0.21 12.20
N LEU A 73 2.94 -0.36 11.09
CA LEU A 73 3.04 0.27 9.76
C LEU A 73 2.33 1.63 9.73
N ALA A 74 1.15 1.72 10.34
CA ALA A 74 0.41 2.98 10.45
C ALA A 74 1.11 4.02 11.32
N GLY A 75 1.77 3.60 12.41
CA GLY A 75 2.50 4.48 13.32
C GLY A 75 3.81 5.04 12.75
N ILE A 76 4.46 4.29 11.85
CA ILE A 76 5.62 4.77 11.09
C ILE A 76 5.22 5.81 10.03
N ALA A 77 3.99 5.72 9.50
CA ALA A 77 3.50 6.65 8.51
C ALA A 77 3.18 8.02 9.14
N PRO A 78 3.74 9.14 8.63
CA PRO A 78 3.52 10.46 9.23
C PRO A 78 2.10 10.98 9.05
N THR A 79 1.40 10.54 8.00
CA THR A 79 0.06 11.00 7.64
C THR A 79 -0.80 9.84 7.12
N MET A 80 -2.12 10.02 7.13
CA MET A 80 -3.05 9.05 6.52
C MET A 80 -2.73 8.81 5.04
N PHE A 81 -2.37 9.88 4.31
CA PHE A 81 -1.95 9.76 2.91
C PHE A 81 -0.72 8.85 2.75
N ALA A 82 0.29 9.02 3.61
CA ALA A 82 1.48 8.18 3.59
C ALA A 82 1.14 6.72 3.95
N PHE A 83 0.27 6.50 4.94
CA PHE A 83 -0.18 5.16 5.31
C PHE A 83 -0.92 4.47 4.15
N ARG A 84 -1.85 5.16 3.50
CA ARG A 84 -2.53 4.66 2.29
C ARG A 84 -1.56 4.44 1.12
N GLY A 85 -0.51 5.24 1.02
CA GLY A 85 0.60 5.03 0.09
C GLY A 85 1.32 3.70 0.34
N VAL A 86 1.66 3.40 1.60
CA VAL A 86 2.24 2.10 1.99
C VAL A 86 1.30 0.95 1.62
N LEU A 87 0.01 1.05 1.95
CA LEU A 87 -0.98 0.02 1.59
C LEU A 87 -1.10 -0.17 0.07
N THR A 88 -0.99 0.92 -0.70
CA THR A 88 -1.04 0.87 -2.17
C THR A 88 0.19 0.18 -2.74
N VAL A 89 1.39 0.46 -2.20
CA VAL A 89 2.62 -0.24 -2.58
C VAL A 89 2.52 -1.73 -2.25
N LEU A 90 2.04 -2.09 -1.06
CA LEU A 90 1.84 -3.49 -0.67
C LEU A 90 0.84 -4.18 -1.61
N MET A 91 -0.28 -3.53 -1.94
CA MET A 91 -1.24 -4.06 -2.91
C MET A 91 -0.60 -4.33 -4.28
N MET A 92 0.18 -3.38 -4.82
CA MET A 92 0.87 -3.57 -6.09
C MET A 92 1.89 -4.72 -6.04
N LEU A 93 2.67 -4.81 -4.96
CA LEU A 93 3.62 -5.89 -4.74
C LEU A 93 2.93 -7.25 -4.71
N HIS A 94 1.82 -7.37 -3.97
CA HIS A 94 1.03 -8.60 -3.93
C HIS A 94 0.47 -8.96 -5.31
N THR A 95 -0.05 -8.01 -6.08
CA THR A 95 -0.52 -8.25 -7.45
C THR A 95 0.58 -8.85 -8.34
N VAL A 96 1.80 -8.30 -8.29
CA VAL A 96 2.93 -8.84 -9.05
C VAL A 96 3.34 -10.23 -8.55
N LEU A 97 3.41 -10.43 -7.24
CA LEU A 97 3.75 -11.74 -6.66
C LEU A 97 2.75 -12.82 -7.07
N PHE A 98 1.44 -12.54 -6.99
CA PHE A 98 0.41 -13.47 -7.43
C PHE A 98 0.45 -13.75 -8.92
N ALA A 99 0.72 -12.73 -9.76
CA ALA A 99 0.87 -12.93 -11.19
C ALA A 99 2.03 -13.88 -11.52
N ASN A 100 3.15 -13.79 -10.78
CA ASN A 100 4.30 -14.68 -10.94
C ASN A 100 4.04 -16.10 -10.41
N LEU A 101 3.12 -16.29 -9.46
CA LEU A 101 2.75 -17.60 -8.94
C LEU A 101 1.72 -18.31 -9.83
N ALA A 102 0.92 -17.55 -10.58
CA ALA A 102 -0.15 -18.08 -11.43
C ALA A 102 0.31 -18.49 -12.84
N GLY A 103 1.47 -18.01 -13.28
CA GLY A 103 2.11 -18.38 -14.55
C GLY A 103 3.14 -19.49 -14.39
#